data_AF-A0A0X7K1P0-F1
#
_entry.id   AF-A0A0X7K1P0-F1
#
_cell.length_a   1.000
_cell.length_b   1.000
_cell.length_c   1.000
_cell.angle_alpha   90.00
_cell.angle_beta   90.00
_cell.angle_gamma   90.00
#
_symmetry.space_group_name_H-M   'P 1'
#
loop_
_entity.id
_entity.type
_entity.pdbx_description
1 polymer ?
#
loop_
_entity_poly.entity_id
_entity_poly.type
_entity_poly.pdbx_seq_one_letter_code
_entity_poly.pdbx_strand_id
1 'polypeptide(L)'
;MDRKLKHLEFVQAVVNRLSTNSFLLKGWSVVLITGLFALAAAQDSKGFAIFSLAPAIALWGLDGYFLALERNYRAMYKKIRLLEPDQIDFDMELVVVNGNMDFMRACFSKTLFVFHGAIVLSIWAAVKIF
;
A
#
# COMPACT_ATOMS: atom_id res chain seq x y z
N MET A 1 -28.44 -1.54 18.69
CA MET A 1 -28.09 -1.91 17.31
C MET A 1 -27.30 -0.79 16.63
N ASP A 2 -27.74 0.46 16.80
CA ASP A 2 -27.13 1.65 16.16
C ASP A 2 -25.65 1.86 16.49
N ARG A 3 -25.23 1.68 17.75
CA ARG A 3 -23.81 1.79 18.14
C ARG A 3 -22.91 0.86 17.34
N LYS A 4 -23.31 -0.41 17.20
CA LYS A 4 -22.58 -1.43 16.45
C LYS A 4 -22.45 -1.06 14.97
N LEU A 5 -23.57 -0.70 14.34
CA LEU A 5 -23.58 -0.25 12.95
C LEU A 5 -22.65 0.96 12.77
N LYS A 6 -22.71 1.91 13.69
CA LYS A 6 -21.90 3.13 13.61
C LYS A 6 -20.40 2.87 13.78
N HIS A 7 -20.01 1.98 14.68
CA HIS A 7 -18.60 1.59 14.86
C HIS A 7 -18.07 0.86 13.62
N LEU A 8 -18.86 -0.04 13.03
CA LEU A 8 -18.52 -0.71 11.77
C LEU A 8 -18.35 0.30 10.62
N GLU A 9 -19.20 1.33 10.53
CA GLU A 9 -19.05 2.42 9.55
C GLU A 9 -17.73 3.17 9.71
N PHE A 10 -17.33 3.50 10.94
CA PHE A 10 -16.06 4.20 11.20
C PHE A 10 -14.86 3.35 10.78
N VAL A 11 -14.85 2.07 11.13
CA VAL A 11 -13.77 1.15 10.72
C VAL A 11 -13.74 1.01 9.19
N GLN A 12 -14.90 0.88 8.54
CA GLN A 12 -14.98 0.80 7.08
C GLN A 12 -14.49 2.08 6.39
N ALA A 13 -14.78 3.26 6.96
CA ALA A 13 -14.27 4.53 6.44
C ALA A 13 -12.74 4.59 6.46
N VAL A 14 -12.11 4.05 7.51
CA VAL A 14 -10.64 3.93 7.58
C VAL A 14 -10.11 2.95 6.52
N VAL A 15 -10.73 1.77 6.38
CA VAL A 15 -10.38 0.79 5.32
C VAL A 15 -10.43 1.42 3.93
N ASN A 16 -11.50 2.18 3.63
CA ASN A 16 -11.64 2.88 2.35
C ASN A 16 -10.51 3.90 2.14
N ARG A 17 -10.17 4.71 3.16
CA ARG A 17 -9.06 5.67 3.07
C ARG A 17 -7.71 4.99 2.80
N LEU A 18 -7.45 3.86 3.46
CA LEU A 18 -6.21 3.09 3.27
C LEU A 18 -6.13 2.51 1.85
N SER A 19 -7.24 1.94 1.35
CA SER A 19 -7.34 1.44 -0.02
C SER A 19 -7.10 2.56 -1.05
N THR A 20 -7.70 3.73 -0.84
CA THR A 20 -7.50 4.90 -1.72
C THR A 20 -6.04 5.36 -1.71
N ASN A 21 -5.40 5.47 -0.54
CA ASN A 21 -3.99 5.84 -0.46
C ASN A 21 -3.07 4.80 -1.14
N SER A 22 -3.34 3.51 -0.95
CA SER A 22 -2.62 2.42 -1.63
C SER A 22 -2.78 2.50 -3.16
N PHE A 23 -3.95 2.87 -3.66
CA PHE A 23 -4.17 3.09 -5.09
C PHE A 23 -3.43 4.32 -5.61
N LEU A 24 -3.47 5.44 -4.88
CA LEU A 24 -2.76 6.66 -5.25
C LEU A 24 -1.24 6.46 -5.35
N LEU A 25 -0.64 5.68 -4.44
CA LEU A 25 0.79 5.36 -4.51
C LEU A 25 1.18 4.64 -5.79
N LYS A 26 0.33 3.73 -6.30
CA LYS A 26 0.54 3.05 -7.57
C LYS A 26 0.52 4.03 -8.74
N GLY A 27 -0.42 4.98 -8.72
CA GLY A 27 -0.48 6.07 -9.70
C GLY A 27 0.79 6.93 -9.69
N TRP A 28 1.21 7.39 -8.50
CA TRP A 28 2.44 8.17 -8.34
C TRP A 28 3.71 7.41 -8.74
N SER A 29 3.75 6.10 -8.52
CA SER A 29 4.85 5.25 -8.95
C SER A 29 5.02 5.31 -10.47
N VAL A 30 3.93 5.08 -11.22
CA VAL A 30 3.96 5.17 -12.70
C VAL A 30 4.40 6.55 -13.18
N VAL A 31 3.86 7.62 -12.59
CA VAL A 31 4.19 9.00 -12.98
C VAL A 31 5.67 9.31 -12.76
N LEU A 32 6.21 9.03 -11.57
CA LEU A 32 7.61 9.34 -11.24
C LEU A 32 8.59 8.52 -12.08
N ILE A 33 8.31 7.25 -12.28
CA ILE A 33 9.19 6.36 -13.07
C ILE A 33 9.18 6.76 -14.53
N THR A 34 8.02 7.03 -15.11
CA THR A 34 7.94 7.52 -16.50
C THR A 34 8.66 8.86 -16.67
N GLY A 35 8.54 9.78 -15.70
CA GLY A 35 9.28 11.05 -15.72
C GLY A 35 10.80 10.87 -15.69
N LEU A 36 11.29 9.94 -14.87
CA LEU A 36 12.72 9.62 -14.80
C LEU A 36 13.22 8.88 -16.05
N PHE A 37 12.39 8.06 -16.69
CA PHE A 37 12.71 7.45 -17.98
C PHE A 37 12.79 8.50 -19.10
N ALA A 38 11.89 9.49 -19.11
CA ALA A 38 11.97 10.60 -20.05
C ALA A 38 13.27 11.40 -19.86
N LEU A 39 13.69 11.64 -18.62
CA LEU A 39 14.98 12.26 -18.31
C LEU A 39 16.18 11.39 -18.73
N ALA A 40 16.11 10.08 -18.53
CA ALA A 40 17.15 9.14 -18.96
C ALA A 40 17.34 9.20 -20.49
N ALA A 41 16.24 9.24 -21.25
CA ALA A 41 16.27 9.36 -22.69
C ALA A 41 16.79 10.72 -23.16
N ALA A 42 16.36 11.82 -22.53
CA ALA A 42 16.75 13.18 -22.91
C ALA A 42 18.24 13.47 -22.64
N GLN A 43 18.80 12.85 -21.60
CA GLN A 43 20.18 13.08 -21.15
C GLN A 43 21.14 11.94 -21.57
N ASP A 44 20.66 10.96 -22.33
CA ASP A 44 21.39 9.74 -22.72
C ASP A 44 22.14 9.09 -21.54
N SER A 45 21.46 9.02 -20.39
CA SER A 45 22.08 8.62 -19.12
C SER A 45 21.27 7.55 -18.42
N LYS A 46 21.85 6.33 -18.40
CA LYS A 46 21.37 5.18 -17.61
C LYS A 46 21.23 5.51 -16.12
N GLY A 47 21.94 6.54 -15.63
CA GLY A 47 21.90 6.97 -14.24
C GLY A 47 20.48 7.33 -13.78
N PHE A 48 19.69 8.02 -14.62
CA PHE A 48 18.31 8.36 -14.29
C PHE A 48 17.38 7.14 -14.26
N ALA A 49 17.61 6.16 -15.16
CA ALA A 49 16.88 4.89 -15.13
C ALA A 49 17.20 4.12 -13.83
N ILE A 50 18.46 4.03 -13.42
CA ILE A 50 18.87 3.39 -12.14
C ILE A 50 18.26 4.14 -10.94
N PHE A 51 18.29 5.48 -10.97
CA PHE A 51 17.73 6.31 -9.90
C PHE A 51 16.22 6.09 -9.69
N SER A 52 15.49 5.63 -10.73
CA SER A 52 14.08 5.28 -10.63
C SER A 52 13.79 4.16 -9.63
N LEU A 53 14.79 3.34 -9.26
CA LEU A 53 14.64 2.35 -8.20
C LEU A 53 14.35 2.98 -6.84
N ALA A 54 14.89 4.18 -6.56
CA ALA A 54 14.69 4.83 -5.27
C ALA A 54 13.21 5.14 -4.97
N PRO A 55 12.47 5.88 -5.82
CA PRO A 55 11.04 6.06 -5.62
C PRO A 55 10.26 4.75 -5.78
N ALA A 56 10.67 3.82 -6.65
CA ALA A 56 9.98 2.53 -6.78
C ALA A 56 9.98 1.72 -5.47
N ILE A 57 11.14 1.57 -4.82
CA ILE A 57 11.27 0.83 -3.56
C ILE A 57 10.55 1.56 -2.43
N ALA A 58 10.68 2.88 -2.34
CA ALA A 58 10.02 3.68 -1.31
C ALA A 58 8.50 3.56 -1.40
N LEU A 59 7.93 3.69 -2.61
CA LEU A 59 6.49 3.60 -2.82
C LEU A 59 5.98 2.17 -2.66
N TRP A 60 6.76 1.14 -3.00
CA TRP A 60 6.42 -0.25 -2.69
C TRP A 60 6.31 -0.48 -1.19
N GLY A 61 7.30 0.00 -0.42
CA GLY A 61 7.27 -0.07 1.04
C GLY A 61 6.01 0.59 1.62
N LEU A 62 5.71 1.82 1.19
CA LEU A 62 4.51 2.54 1.66
C LEU A 62 3.20 1.83 1.27
N ASP A 63 3.13 1.25 0.08
CA ASP A 63 1.96 0.49 -0.38
C ASP A 63 1.74 -0.77 0.47
N GLY A 64 2.83 -1.48 0.79
CA GLY A 64 2.82 -2.60 1.73
C GLY A 64 2.37 -2.20 3.13
N TYR A 65 2.82 -1.03 3.62
CA TYR A 65 2.39 -0.49 4.91
C TYR A 65 0.88 -0.23 4.96
N PHE A 66 0.33 0.45 3.95
CA PHE A 66 -1.12 0.72 3.89
C PHE A 66 -1.94 -0.57 3.80
N LEU A 67 -1.49 -1.56 3.03
CA LEU A 67 -2.16 -2.86 2.95
C LEU A 67 -2.09 -3.65 4.26
N ALA A 68 -0.98 -3.58 5.00
CA ALA A 68 -0.86 -4.20 6.32
C ALA A 68 -1.83 -3.57 7.33
N LEU A 69 -1.93 -2.24 7.35
CA LEU A 69 -2.91 -1.52 8.17
C LEU A 69 -4.34 -1.86 7.78
N GLU A 70 -4.65 -1.91 6.48
CA GLU A 70 -5.98 -2.26 5.97
C GLU A 70 -6.40 -3.65 6.48
N ARG A 71 -5.52 -4.64 6.39
CA ARG A 71 -5.76 -6.00 6.89
C ARG A 71 -6.05 -6.01 8.40
N ASN A 72 -5.31 -5.22 9.18
CA ASN A 72 -5.53 -5.11 10.62
C ASN A 72 -6.88 -4.45 10.95
N TYR A 73 -7.29 -3.39 10.23
CA TYR A 73 -8.62 -2.81 10.39
C TYR A 73 -9.74 -3.75 9.95
N ARG A 74 -9.53 -4.57 8.90
CA ARG A 74 -10.50 -5.61 8.51
C ARG A 74 -10.61 -6.70 9.56
N ALA A 75 -9.53 -7.03 10.26
CA ALA A 75 -9.56 -7.95 11.40
C ALA A 75 -10.33 -7.33 12.59
N MET A 76 -10.14 -6.04 12.88
CA MET A 76 -10.93 -5.31 13.88
C MET A 76 -12.42 -5.30 13.52
N TYR A 77 -12.77 -5.00 12.26
CA TYR A 77 -14.15 -5.07 11.77
C TYR A 77 -14.76 -6.47 12.00
N LYS A 78 -14.00 -7.54 11.70
CA LYS A 78 -14.42 -8.93 11.93
C LYS A 78 -14.66 -9.24 13.41
N LYS A 79 -13.93 -8.61 14.33
CA LYS A 79 -14.16 -8.73 15.78
C LYS A 79 -15.42 -7.97 16.20
N ILE A 80 -15.55 -6.69 15.83
CA ILE A 80 -16.69 -5.83 16.22
C ILE A 80 -18.02 -6.41 15.74
N ARG A 81 -18.08 -6.99 14.53
CA ARG A 81 -19.33 -7.58 14.03
C ARG A 81 -19.86 -8.75 14.89
N LEU A 82 -19.02 -9.37 15.71
CA LEU A 82 -19.39 -10.49 16.58
C LEU A 82 -19.75 -10.04 18.00
N LEU A 83 -19.49 -8.79 18.38
CA LEU A 83 -19.83 -8.25 19.69
C LEU A 83 -21.34 -8.00 19.81
N GLU A 84 -21.85 -8.10 21.04
CA GLU A 84 -23.20 -7.67 21.37
C GLU A 84 -23.29 -6.13 21.35
N PRO A 85 -24.46 -5.54 21.01
CA PRO A 85 -24.59 -4.09 20.84
C PRO A 85 -24.26 -3.23 22.07
N ASP A 86 -24.35 -3.79 23.27
CA ASP A 86 -24.03 -3.17 24.56
C ASP A 86 -22.52 -3.12 24.86
N GLN A 87 -21.73 -4.00 24.22
CA GLN A 87 -20.28 -4.09 24.38
C GLN A 87 -19.50 -3.13 23.46
N ILE A 88 -20.18 -2.36 22.62
CA ILE A 88 -19.55 -1.47 21.63
C ILE A 88 -19.02 -0.20 22.31
N ASP A 89 -17.71 -0.10 22.48
CA ASP A 89 -17.00 1.01 23.14
C ASP A 89 -16.50 2.11 22.19
N PHE A 90 -16.59 1.88 20.86
CA PHE A 90 -16.05 2.76 19.81
C PHE A 90 -14.53 2.91 19.80
N ASP A 91 -13.80 2.01 20.49
CA ASP A 91 -12.34 2.03 20.44
C ASP A 91 -11.85 1.72 19.00
N MET A 92 -10.84 2.46 18.57
CA MET A 92 -10.18 2.31 17.27
C MET A 92 -8.68 2.13 17.41
N GLU A 93 -8.17 1.92 18.63
CA GLU A 93 -6.77 1.57 18.83
C GLU A 93 -6.45 0.23 18.14
N LEU A 94 -5.47 0.28 17.24
CA LEU A 94 -5.05 -0.89 16.49
C LEU A 94 -4.14 -1.77 17.34
N VAL A 95 -4.66 -2.93 17.75
CA VAL A 95 -3.82 -3.98 18.32
C VAL A 95 -3.11 -4.73 17.18
N VAL A 96 -1.88 -4.29 16.89
CA VAL A 96 -1.04 -4.90 15.85
C VAL A 96 -0.32 -6.12 16.43
N VAL A 97 -0.73 -7.32 16.01
CA VAL A 97 -0.21 -8.57 16.58
C VAL A 97 1.14 -8.97 15.97
N ASN A 98 1.31 -8.82 14.66
CA ASN A 98 2.47 -9.32 13.94
C ASN A 98 3.24 -8.22 13.19
N GLY A 99 3.17 -6.96 13.63
CA GLY A 99 3.76 -5.74 13.05
C GLY A 99 4.61 -5.93 11.79
N ASN A 100 5.91 -6.17 11.98
CA ASN A 100 6.88 -6.33 10.87
C ASN A 100 6.53 -7.50 9.93
N MET A 101 6.03 -8.62 10.45
CA MET A 101 5.63 -9.76 9.63
C MET A 101 4.37 -9.46 8.81
N ASP A 102 3.39 -8.71 9.33
CA ASP A 102 2.22 -8.27 8.57
C ASP A 102 2.62 -7.32 7.44
N PHE A 103 3.54 -6.39 7.73
CA PHE A 103 4.16 -5.51 6.73
C PHE A 103 4.86 -6.32 5.62
N MET A 104 5.75 -7.23 5.97
CA MET A 104 6.46 -8.06 4.98
C MET A 104 5.50 -8.92 4.15
N ARG A 105 4.50 -9.55 4.79
CA ARG A 105 3.45 -10.31 4.09
C ARG A 105 2.56 -9.43 3.19
N ALA A 106 2.47 -8.14 3.46
CA ALA A 106 1.77 -7.19 2.60
C ALA A 106 2.64 -6.81 1.41
N CYS A 107 3.89 -6.40 1.61
CA CYS A 107 4.85 -6.07 0.55
C CYS A 107 4.98 -7.19 -0.48
N PHE A 108 5.06 -8.45 -0.03
CA PHE A 108 5.19 -9.62 -0.90
C PHE A 108 3.86 -10.32 -1.20
N SER A 109 2.73 -9.64 -1.00
CA SER A 109 1.44 -10.18 -1.42
C SER A 109 1.33 -10.27 -2.94
N LYS A 110 0.50 -11.21 -3.45
CA LYS A 110 0.33 -11.42 -4.90
C LYS A 110 0.04 -10.13 -5.67
N THR A 111 -0.81 -9.25 -5.12
CA THR A 111 -1.21 -7.99 -5.78
C THR A 111 -0.06 -7.00 -5.86
N LEU A 112 0.69 -6.81 -4.76
CA LEU A 112 1.82 -5.87 -4.74
C LEU A 112 3.03 -6.41 -5.49
N PHE A 113 3.29 -7.71 -5.39
CA PHE A 113 4.38 -8.36 -6.09
C PHE A 113 4.22 -8.24 -7.61
N VAL A 114 3.01 -8.45 -8.15
CA VAL A 114 2.77 -8.30 -9.59
C VAL A 114 2.97 -6.85 -10.04
N PHE A 115 2.40 -5.88 -9.32
CA PHE A 115 2.50 -4.47 -9.70
C PHE A 115 3.93 -3.93 -9.59
N HIS A 116 4.52 -4.02 -8.40
CA HIS A 116 5.86 -3.47 -8.14
C HIS A 116 6.95 -4.32 -8.81
N GLY A 117 6.72 -5.61 -9.00
CA GLY A 117 7.59 -6.47 -9.81
C GLY A 117 7.63 -6.02 -11.27
N ALA A 118 6.48 -5.70 -11.88
CA ALA A 118 6.43 -5.16 -13.24
C ALA A 118 7.18 -3.81 -13.35
N ILE A 119 7.07 -2.96 -12.33
CA ILE A 119 7.82 -1.72 -12.23
C ILE A 119 9.34 -1.96 -12.14
N VAL A 120 9.79 -2.87 -11.28
CA VAL A 120 11.23 -3.17 -11.16
C VAL A 120 11.77 -3.77 -12.46
N LEU A 121 10.99 -4.64 -13.11
CA LEU A 121 11.34 -5.22 -14.41
C LEU A 121 11.43 -4.15 -15.51
N SER A 122 10.52 -3.16 -15.53
CA SER A 122 10.58 -2.08 -16.51
C SER A 122 11.81 -1.19 -16.30
N ILE A 123 12.19 -0.92 -15.06
CA ILE A 123 13.43 -0.20 -14.73
C ILE A 123 14.65 -1.00 -15.18
N TRP A 124 14.70 -2.30 -14.89
CA TRP A 124 15.78 -3.16 -15.34
C TRP A 124 15.92 -3.17 -16.87
N ALA A 125 14.80 -3.25 -17.59
CA ALA A 125 14.78 -3.19 -19.05
C ALA A 125 15.27 -1.82 -19.56
N ALA A 126 14.82 -0.72 -18.96
CA ALA A 126 15.24 0.64 -19.32
C ALA A 126 16.76 0.83 -19.19
N VAL A 127 17.37 0.30 -18.12
CA VAL A 127 18.83 0.35 -17.91
C VAL A 127 19.63 -0.41 -18.98
N LYS A 128 19.00 -1.35 -19.71
CA LYS A 128 19.63 -2.06 -20.83
C LYS A 128 19.47 -1.34 -22.18
N ILE A 129 18.46 -0.47 -22.30
CA ILE A 129 18.13 0.24 -23.55
C ILE A 129 19.01 1.49 -23.69
N PHE A 130 18.99 2.36 -22.68
CA PHE A 130 19.95 3.44 -22.53
C PHE A 130 21.30 2.83 -22.21
#